data_AF-A0A7J0BLS1-F1
#
_entry.id   AF-A0A7J0BLS1-F1
#
_cell.length_a   1.000
_cell.length_b   1.000
_cell.length_c   1.000
_cell.angle_alpha   90.00
_cell.angle_beta   90.00
_cell.angle_gamma   90.00
#
_symmetry.space_group_name_H-M   'P 1'
#
loop_
_entity.id
_entity.type
_entity.pdbx_description
1 polymer ?
#
loop_
_entity_poly.entity_id
_entity_poly.type
_entity_poly.pdbx_seq_one_letter_code
_entity_poly.pdbx_strand_id
1 'polypeptide(L)'
;MPDSPHSLPTGGTTQTHALAFYGVSALLMTIYGGLVCPFVDSLPVWQWAMVLIAGYATLHALRSFAEPAYVLPDDLGAGRRQFLLDIAFTSGLGIAITLFDMAIFGFPLESGLKVLTGTVSFGLFMALDITLERERIVALAMRGPEQNDRKMKDRNASTPKTYANDTYANNVGGRDVGGKEVGVDDSGDHDTGDTVTGDKDTSGDEAYVAKGYDEYAYVEDAGDHAGHGYAAKATLPDAPSGVGHTTQHREPEGSPPPAPPFSSLTRRISLLASVVMACNALIISMVVFKDLLYLQSLPPDDVRTQAVFVALEIVFVCAVILCFTLRVVWSYARNLRLAFNAQTDALESVRNGDLTVQVPEMRRDEFGLIARGTNHMIAGLREKRHIRNLLGKVVDPRIAEHLIRGTARGLALGGSRRDVIIFMSDIRDFTTTTETARPETVVEDLNTYFTACVEIITAHGGMVDKFIGDGMLAVFGLAEHEEGEECTCADNALQAAIAIRDRLPLINARLSSPVAIGIGLHTGQVISGLVGSPDRLEFTVIGDAVNTTARLESLSKLLGTSIIISDTLYKALKDSSLRSRMTYAGSHALKGKREPVSVWQLAH
;
A
#
# COMPACT_ATOMS: atom_id res chain seq x y z
N MET A 1 -1.27 32.94 -21.93
CA MET A 1 -1.28 31.50 -21.67
C MET A 1 -0.10 31.22 -20.76
N PRO A 2 -0.29 30.84 -19.49
CA PRO A 2 0.82 30.53 -18.61
C PRO A 2 1.31 29.11 -18.89
N ASP A 3 2.63 28.95 -18.88
CA ASP A 3 3.34 27.68 -19.01
C ASP A 3 2.87 26.69 -17.93
N SER A 4 2.53 25.47 -18.34
CA SER A 4 2.28 24.36 -17.44
C SER A 4 3.60 23.89 -16.81
N PRO A 5 3.66 23.55 -15.52
CA PRO A 5 4.89 23.11 -14.86
C PRO A 5 5.27 21.64 -15.17
N HIS A 6 4.82 21.08 -16.30
CA HIS A 6 4.94 19.66 -16.64
C HIS A 6 5.57 19.39 -18.01
N SER A 7 6.67 20.06 -18.34
CA SER A 7 7.53 19.61 -19.44
C SER A 7 8.82 19.02 -18.86
N LEU A 8 8.84 17.70 -18.67
CA LEU A 8 10.09 16.99 -18.41
C LEU A 8 11.05 17.22 -19.59
N PRO A 9 12.34 17.55 -19.37
CA PRO A 9 13.30 17.76 -20.43
C PRO A 9 13.75 16.40 -20.99
N THR A 10 12.88 15.70 -21.73
CA THR A 10 13.14 14.30 -22.15
C THR A 10 13.71 14.17 -23.55
N GLY A 11 13.57 15.18 -24.42
CA GLY A 11 14.11 15.13 -25.78
C GLY A 11 15.62 15.38 -25.85
N GLY A 12 16.17 16.23 -24.97
CA GLY A 12 17.58 16.62 -25.05
C GLY A 12 18.56 15.50 -24.68
N THR A 13 18.19 14.62 -23.75
CA THR A 13 19.05 13.54 -23.27
C THR A 13 19.18 12.39 -24.28
N THR A 14 18.10 12.02 -24.97
CA THR A 14 18.15 11.01 -26.03
C THR A 14 18.92 11.52 -27.25
N GLN A 15 18.82 12.82 -27.57
CA GLN A 15 19.56 13.46 -28.66
C GLN A 15 21.08 13.50 -28.42
N THR A 16 21.52 13.88 -27.22
CA THR A 16 22.96 13.88 -26.88
C THR A 16 23.54 12.47 -26.88
N HIS A 17 22.76 11.50 -26.39
CA HIS A 17 23.16 10.08 -26.42
C HIS A 17 23.28 9.58 -27.86
N ALA A 18 22.31 9.89 -28.73
CA ALA A 18 22.35 9.53 -30.14
C ALA A 18 23.55 10.14 -30.87
N LEU A 19 23.87 11.41 -30.62
CA LEU A 19 25.03 12.09 -31.21
C LEU A 19 26.35 11.37 -30.86
N ALA A 20 26.52 10.97 -29.60
CA ALA A 20 27.70 10.23 -29.17
C ALA A 20 27.82 8.87 -29.91
N PHE A 21 26.69 8.15 -30.06
CA PHE A 21 26.67 6.91 -30.82
C PHE A 21 27.00 7.12 -32.30
N TYR A 22 26.44 8.13 -32.94
CA TYR A 22 26.74 8.45 -34.33
C TYR A 22 28.22 8.76 -34.55
N GLY A 23 28.85 9.51 -33.63
CA GLY A 23 30.30 9.75 -33.68
C GLY A 23 31.12 8.45 -33.57
N VAL A 24 30.77 7.58 -32.62
CA VAL A 24 31.43 6.28 -32.44
C VAL A 24 31.19 5.36 -33.65
N SER A 25 29.97 5.31 -34.19
CA SER A 25 29.64 4.52 -35.38
C SER A 25 30.37 5.02 -36.62
N ALA A 26 30.46 6.34 -36.83
CA ALA A 26 31.22 6.91 -37.94
C ALA A 26 32.71 6.57 -37.84
N LEU A 27 33.29 6.65 -36.63
CA LEU A 27 34.69 6.26 -36.39
C LEU A 27 34.90 4.76 -36.65
N LEU A 28 34.06 3.90 -36.08
CA LEU A 28 34.16 2.45 -36.26
C LEU A 28 33.93 2.03 -37.71
N MET A 29 32.99 2.66 -38.42
CA MET A 29 32.77 2.43 -39.86
C MET A 29 33.92 2.93 -40.73
N THR A 30 34.60 4.00 -40.32
CA THR A 30 35.78 4.49 -41.03
C THR A 30 36.92 3.46 -40.91
N ILE A 31 37.16 2.96 -39.70
CA ILE A 31 38.17 1.93 -39.43
C ILE A 31 37.79 0.61 -40.13
N TYR A 32 36.55 0.17 -39.98
CA TYR A 32 36.05 -1.09 -40.57
C TYR A 32 36.03 -1.04 -42.10
N GLY A 33 35.59 0.07 -42.69
CA GLY A 33 35.54 0.24 -44.15
C GLY A 33 36.91 0.07 -44.81
N GLY A 34 37.97 0.62 -44.21
CA GLY A 34 39.35 0.46 -44.68
C GLY A 34 40.04 -0.84 -44.25
N LEU A 35 39.35 -1.77 -43.59
CA LEU A 35 39.86 -3.12 -43.30
C LEU A 35 39.11 -4.20 -44.12
N VAL A 36 37.85 -3.94 -44.45
CA VAL A 36 36.91 -4.94 -44.98
C VAL A 36 36.61 -4.74 -46.46
N CYS A 37 36.71 -3.51 -46.95
CA CYS A 37 36.37 -3.20 -48.32
C CYS A 37 37.61 -2.82 -49.15
N PRO A 38 38.08 -3.72 -50.03
CA PRO A 38 39.26 -3.45 -50.87
C PRO A 38 39.04 -2.30 -51.86
N PHE A 39 37.79 -1.96 -52.17
CA PHE A 39 37.47 -0.78 -52.98
C PHE A 39 37.55 0.52 -52.17
N VAL A 40 37.24 0.48 -50.87
CA VAL A 40 37.45 1.62 -49.98
C VAL A 40 38.93 1.89 -49.76
N ASP A 41 39.78 0.85 -49.79
CA ASP A 41 41.25 1.02 -49.75
C ASP A 41 41.81 1.80 -50.94
N SER A 42 41.07 1.86 -52.06
CA SER A 42 41.45 2.67 -53.22
C SER A 42 41.20 4.17 -53.00
N LEU A 43 40.42 4.54 -51.98
CA LEU A 43 40.17 5.92 -51.60
C LEU A 43 41.08 6.35 -50.44
N PRO A 44 41.53 7.61 -50.41
CA PRO A 44 42.14 8.18 -49.21
C PRO A 44 41.17 8.07 -48.02
N VAL A 45 41.67 7.63 -46.86
CA VAL A 45 40.87 7.42 -45.63
C VAL A 45 39.99 8.63 -45.28
N TRP A 46 40.47 9.86 -45.53
CA TRP A 46 39.71 11.07 -45.25
C TRP A 46 38.48 11.27 -46.16
N GLN A 47 38.52 10.80 -47.41
CA GLN A 47 37.37 10.88 -48.32
C GLN A 47 36.25 9.96 -47.84
N TRP A 48 36.60 8.74 -47.47
CA TRP A 48 35.67 7.77 -46.88
C TRP A 48 35.10 8.27 -45.54
N ALA A 49 35.97 8.74 -44.64
CA ALA A 49 35.55 9.31 -43.36
C ALA A 49 34.58 10.48 -43.55
N MET A 50 34.79 11.34 -44.54
CA MET A 50 33.93 12.48 -44.83
C MET A 50 32.51 12.04 -45.24
N VAL A 51 32.37 11.01 -46.09
CA VAL A 51 31.06 10.47 -46.49
C VAL A 51 30.30 9.94 -45.28
N LEU A 52 30.97 9.18 -44.41
CA LEU A 52 30.36 8.64 -43.19
C LEU A 52 29.98 9.74 -42.20
N ILE A 53 30.87 10.69 -41.93
CA ILE A 53 30.61 11.81 -41.01
C ILE A 53 29.44 12.66 -41.53
N ALA A 54 29.43 13.00 -42.82
CA ALA A 54 28.34 13.76 -43.42
C ALA A 54 27.01 13.00 -43.38
N GLY A 55 27.04 11.69 -43.64
CA GLY A 55 25.88 10.81 -43.55
C GLY A 55 25.28 10.76 -42.15
N TYR A 56 26.09 10.47 -41.13
CA TYR A 56 25.64 10.44 -39.74
C TYR A 56 25.23 11.82 -39.20
N ALA A 57 25.88 12.91 -39.62
CA ALA A 57 25.47 14.27 -39.27
C ALA A 57 24.10 14.62 -39.87
N THR A 58 23.86 14.25 -41.13
CA THR A 58 22.56 14.42 -41.79
C THR A 58 21.49 13.59 -41.07
N LEU A 59 21.82 12.35 -40.68
CA LEU A 59 20.94 11.49 -39.91
C LEU A 59 20.53 12.11 -38.58
N HIS A 60 21.49 12.67 -37.84
CA HIS A 60 21.23 13.37 -36.58
C HIS A 60 20.29 14.56 -36.75
N ALA A 61 20.51 15.38 -37.80
CA ALA A 61 19.65 16.52 -38.10
C ALA A 61 18.21 16.10 -38.48
N LEU A 62 18.05 15.02 -39.25
CA LEU A 62 16.72 14.50 -39.58
C LEU A 62 16.03 13.92 -38.34
N ARG A 63 16.78 13.19 -37.51
CA ARG A 63 16.27 12.62 -36.25
C ARG A 63 15.84 13.71 -35.26
N SER A 64 16.58 14.81 -35.15
CA SER A 64 16.23 15.92 -34.25
C SER A 64 14.93 16.63 -34.63
N PHE A 65 14.58 16.61 -35.91
CA PHE A 65 13.29 17.09 -36.38
C PHE A 65 12.16 16.05 -36.20
N ALA A 66 12.43 14.78 -36.49
CA ALA A 66 11.41 13.73 -36.51
C ALA A 66 11.04 13.17 -35.12
N GLU A 67 12.00 13.07 -34.19
CA GLU A 67 11.80 12.47 -32.86
C GLU A 67 10.68 13.17 -32.06
N PRO A 68 10.66 14.52 -31.93
CA PRO A 68 9.60 15.19 -31.17
C PRO A 68 8.19 15.01 -31.76
N ALA A 69 8.09 14.84 -33.08
CA ALA A 69 6.81 14.67 -33.78
C ALA A 69 6.26 13.24 -33.68
N TYR A 70 7.16 12.23 -33.65
CA TYR A 70 6.77 10.82 -33.69
C TYR A 70 6.80 10.12 -32.33
N VAL A 71 7.67 10.56 -31.41
CA VAL A 71 7.91 9.91 -30.11
C VAL A 71 7.40 10.80 -28.98
N LEU A 72 6.10 10.66 -28.68
CA LEU A 72 5.45 11.38 -27.59
C LEU A 72 6.13 11.12 -26.22
N PRO A 73 6.26 12.14 -25.34
CA PRO A 73 7.01 12.05 -24.08
C PRO A 73 6.46 11.04 -23.06
N ASP A 74 5.14 10.94 -22.92
CA ASP A 74 4.51 10.29 -21.76
C ASP A 74 3.74 9.00 -22.10
N ASP A 75 4.09 8.35 -23.21
CA ASP A 75 3.39 7.16 -23.69
C ASP A 75 4.17 5.88 -23.40
N LEU A 76 3.50 4.86 -22.87
CA LEU A 76 3.99 3.48 -22.74
C LEU A 76 4.46 2.88 -24.08
N GLY A 77 3.98 3.42 -25.21
CA GLY A 77 4.42 3.07 -26.56
C GLY A 77 5.67 3.81 -27.07
N ALA A 78 6.21 4.78 -26.32
CA ALA A 78 7.31 5.64 -26.77
C ALA A 78 8.57 4.84 -27.13
N GLY A 79 8.94 3.83 -26.35
CA GLY A 79 10.09 2.97 -26.64
C GLY A 79 9.97 2.25 -27.99
N ARG A 80 8.81 1.68 -28.31
CA ARG A 80 8.58 1.01 -29.60
C ARG A 80 8.67 1.98 -30.79
N ARG A 81 8.09 3.18 -30.66
CA ARG A 81 8.18 4.21 -31.72
C ARG A 81 9.60 4.71 -31.90
N GLN A 82 10.33 4.91 -30.81
CA GLN A 82 11.75 5.26 -30.83
C GLN A 82 12.58 4.20 -31.59
N PHE A 83 12.39 2.92 -31.24
CA PHE A 83 13.07 1.82 -31.90
C PHE A 83 12.82 1.80 -33.42
N LEU A 84 11.55 1.88 -33.83
CA LEU A 84 11.17 1.87 -35.25
C LEU A 84 11.75 3.07 -36.01
N LEU A 85 11.75 4.25 -35.37
CA LEU A 85 12.32 5.46 -35.93
C LEU A 85 13.84 5.29 -36.19
N ASP A 86 14.58 4.89 -35.15
CA ASP A 86 16.04 4.76 -35.23
C ASP A 86 16.46 3.69 -36.25
N ILE A 87 15.80 2.53 -36.28
CA ILE A 87 16.06 1.47 -37.28
C ILE A 87 15.78 1.95 -38.70
N ALA A 88 14.65 2.63 -38.93
CA ALA A 88 14.30 3.13 -40.25
C ALA A 88 15.35 4.13 -40.77
N PHE A 89 15.77 5.06 -39.90
CA PHE A 89 16.79 6.04 -40.21
C PHE A 89 18.14 5.40 -40.52
N THR A 90 18.63 4.49 -39.68
CA THR A 90 19.93 3.83 -39.91
C THR A 90 19.91 2.94 -41.16
N SER A 91 18.79 2.29 -41.45
CA SER A 91 18.64 1.49 -42.67
C SER A 91 18.62 2.39 -43.91
N GLY A 92 17.90 3.51 -43.86
CA GLY A 92 17.89 4.51 -44.94
C GLY A 92 19.28 5.12 -45.19
N LEU A 93 20.04 5.39 -44.12
CA LEU A 93 21.42 5.87 -44.24
C LEU A 93 22.32 4.84 -44.94
N GLY A 94 22.25 3.57 -44.54
CA GLY A 94 23.02 2.50 -45.17
C GLY A 94 22.74 2.41 -46.67
N ILE A 95 21.46 2.44 -47.06
CA ILE A 95 21.05 2.42 -48.48
C ILE A 95 21.57 3.65 -49.22
N ALA A 96 21.48 4.83 -48.61
CA ALA A 96 21.94 6.08 -49.23
C ALA A 96 23.46 6.07 -49.48
N ILE A 97 24.26 5.59 -48.52
CA ILE A 97 25.71 5.45 -48.68
C ILE A 97 26.02 4.44 -49.78
N THR A 98 25.38 3.26 -49.77
CA THR A 98 25.53 2.24 -50.82
C THR A 98 25.27 2.80 -52.22
N LEU A 99 24.18 3.56 -52.40
CA LEU A 99 23.83 4.16 -53.70
C LEU A 99 24.79 5.28 -54.10
N PHE A 100 25.22 6.10 -53.13
CA PHE A 100 26.19 7.16 -53.37
C PHE A 100 27.53 6.59 -53.84
N ASP A 101 28.03 5.56 -53.16
CA ASP A 101 29.31 4.92 -53.49
C ASP A 101 29.27 4.28 -54.88
N MET A 102 28.15 3.67 -55.25
CA MET A 102 27.95 3.10 -56.57
C MET A 102 27.89 4.18 -57.66
N ALA A 103 27.22 5.31 -57.39
CA ALA A 103 27.04 6.38 -58.38
C ALA A 103 28.30 7.25 -58.56
N ILE A 104 29.04 7.53 -57.48
CA ILE A 104 30.15 8.48 -57.49
C ILE A 104 31.50 7.79 -57.64
N PHE A 105 31.73 6.69 -56.92
CA PHE A 105 33.01 5.97 -56.94
C PHE A 105 32.98 4.72 -57.83
N GLY A 106 31.82 4.36 -58.39
CA GLY A 106 31.67 3.20 -59.27
C GLY A 106 31.83 1.87 -58.54
N PHE A 107 31.61 1.83 -57.23
CA PHE A 107 31.78 0.62 -56.44
C PHE A 107 30.73 -0.45 -56.80
N PRO A 108 31.10 -1.74 -56.80
CA PRO A 108 30.16 -2.82 -57.10
C PRO A 108 29.14 -2.99 -55.97
N LEU A 109 27.97 -3.53 -56.31
CA LEU A 109 26.88 -3.77 -55.35
C LEU A 109 27.31 -4.64 -54.15
N GLU A 110 28.20 -5.60 -54.36
CA GLU A 110 28.73 -6.47 -53.29
C GLU A 110 29.48 -5.70 -52.21
N SER A 111 30.23 -4.67 -52.60
CA SER A 111 30.92 -3.75 -51.69
C SER A 111 29.92 -2.93 -50.89
N GLY A 112 28.95 -2.33 -51.61
CA GLY A 112 27.90 -1.54 -50.99
C GLY A 112 27.00 -2.34 -50.04
N LEU A 113 26.79 -3.64 -50.29
CA LEU A 113 26.03 -4.51 -49.40
C LEU A 113 26.72 -4.74 -48.05
N LYS A 114 28.06 -4.76 -48.02
CA LYS A 114 28.84 -4.84 -46.76
C LYS A 114 28.67 -3.58 -45.91
N VAL A 115 28.71 -2.41 -46.54
CA VAL A 115 28.47 -1.11 -45.89
C VAL A 115 27.05 -1.04 -45.34
N LEU A 116 26.06 -1.48 -46.12
CA LEU A 116 24.67 -1.56 -45.69
C LEU A 116 24.51 -2.46 -44.45
N THR A 117 25.02 -3.70 -44.51
CA THR A 117 24.93 -4.64 -43.37
C THR A 117 25.58 -4.06 -42.13
N GLY A 118 26.78 -3.49 -42.25
CA GLY A 118 27.48 -2.83 -41.15
C GLY A 118 26.63 -1.70 -40.55
N THR A 119 26.16 -0.77 -41.38
CA THR A 119 25.36 0.40 -40.93
C THR A 119 24.07 -0.04 -40.22
N VAL A 120 23.37 -1.04 -40.75
CA VAL A 120 22.16 -1.61 -40.14
C VAL A 120 22.46 -2.33 -38.83
N SER A 121 23.55 -3.10 -38.76
CA SER A 121 23.95 -3.82 -37.54
C SER A 121 24.29 -2.88 -36.38
N PHE A 122 25.12 -1.86 -36.61
CA PHE A 122 25.38 -0.85 -35.57
C PHE A 122 24.12 -0.04 -35.25
N GLY A 123 23.31 0.25 -36.26
CA GLY A 123 22.01 0.89 -36.10
C GLY A 123 21.07 0.13 -35.17
N LEU A 124 21.06 -1.21 -35.25
CA LEU A 124 20.27 -2.07 -34.35
C LEU A 124 20.73 -1.95 -32.89
N PHE A 125 22.03 -2.06 -32.62
CA PHE A 125 22.56 -1.93 -31.26
C PHE A 125 22.26 -0.55 -30.66
N MET A 126 22.42 0.50 -31.47
CA MET A 126 22.09 1.86 -31.07
C MET A 126 20.59 2.02 -30.80
N ALA A 127 19.73 1.56 -31.72
CA ALA A 127 18.28 1.66 -31.57
C ALA A 127 17.80 0.95 -30.29
N LEU A 128 18.38 -0.22 -29.97
CA LEU A 128 18.11 -0.93 -28.72
C LEU A 128 18.52 -0.12 -27.48
N ASP A 129 19.73 0.44 -27.45
CA ASP A 129 20.22 1.19 -26.29
C ASP A 129 19.43 2.49 -26.07
N ILE A 130 19.15 3.24 -27.13
CA ILE A 130 18.34 4.47 -27.07
C ILE A 130 16.91 4.14 -26.62
N THR A 131 16.32 3.06 -27.14
CA THR A 131 14.99 2.60 -26.74
C THR A 131 14.94 2.28 -25.25
N LEU A 132 15.93 1.55 -24.74
CA LEU A 132 16.01 1.21 -23.32
C LEU A 132 16.20 2.46 -22.45
N GLU A 133 17.06 3.40 -22.84
CA GLU A 133 17.19 4.66 -22.09
C GLU A 133 15.90 5.49 -22.14
N ARG A 134 15.16 5.48 -23.26
CA ARG A 134 13.86 6.14 -23.36
C ARG A 134 12.83 5.52 -22.43
N GLU A 135 12.71 4.18 -22.41
CA GLU A 135 11.84 3.49 -21.45
C GLU A 135 12.19 3.87 -20.00
N ARG A 136 13.48 4.03 -19.71
CA ARG A 136 13.96 4.42 -18.39
C ARG A 136 13.56 5.83 -17.99
N ILE A 137 13.66 6.77 -18.92
CA ILE A 137 13.27 8.17 -18.70
C ILE A 137 11.77 8.24 -18.42
N VAL A 138 10.96 7.55 -19.21
CA VAL A 138 9.50 7.47 -19.02
C VAL A 138 9.16 6.82 -17.67
N ALA A 139 9.86 5.74 -17.31
CA ALA A 139 9.70 5.06 -16.03
C ALA A 139 10.03 5.97 -14.82
N LEU A 140 11.11 6.75 -14.91
CA LEU A 140 11.50 7.72 -13.87
C LEU A 140 10.51 8.89 -13.77
N ALA A 141 9.96 9.34 -14.90
CA ALA A 141 8.92 10.36 -14.95
C ALA A 141 7.64 9.93 -14.23
N MET A 142 7.21 8.69 -14.46
CA MET A 142 5.99 8.12 -13.85
C MET A 142 6.10 7.90 -12.33
N ARG A 143 7.31 7.78 -11.76
CA ARG A 143 7.51 7.70 -10.30
C ARG A 143 7.18 8.99 -9.54
N GLY A 144 7.12 10.14 -10.24
CA GLY A 144 6.91 11.45 -9.62
C GLY A 144 8.10 11.97 -8.79
N PRO A 145 8.25 13.30 -8.63
CA PRO A 145 9.39 13.90 -7.91
C PRO A 145 9.39 13.59 -6.40
N GLU A 146 8.22 13.44 -5.76
CA GLU A 146 8.12 13.22 -4.31
C GLU A 146 8.70 11.88 -3.84
N GLN A 147 8.62 10.81 -4.64
CA GLN A 147 9.23 9.52 -4.29
C GLN A 147 10.77 9.54 -4.43
N ASN A 148 11.32 10.33 -5.35
CA ASN A 148 12.77 10.45 -5.54
C ASN A 148 13.44 11.28 -4.42
N ASP A 149 12.79 12.35 -3.95
CA ASP A 149 13.30 13.18 -2.85
C ASP A 149 13.24 12.48 -1.49
N ARG A 150 12.20 11.68 -1.23
CA ARG A 150 12.10 10.86 -0.02
C ARG A 150 13.26 9.86 0.08
N LYS A 151 13.64 9.23 -1.04
CA LYS A 151 14.76 8.27 -1.07
C LYS A 151 16.14 8.92 -0.92
N MET A 152 16.31 10.18 -1.35
CA MET A 152 17.51 10.96 -1.06
C MET A 152 17.62 11.32 0.42
N LYS A 153 16.49 11.64 1.07
CA LYS A 153 16.45 11.86 2.53
C LYS A 153 16.69 10.58 3.33
N ASP A 154 16.08 9.46 2.93
CA ASP A 154 16.23 8.17 3.63
C ASP A 154 17.64 7.57 3.47
N ARG A 155 18.28 7.75 2.31
CA ARG A 155 19.71 7.38 2.12
C ARG A 155 20.67 8.17 3.01
N ASN A 156 20.32 9.40 3.38
CA ASN A 156 21.09 10.19 4.33
C ASN A 156 20.73 9.90 5.79
N ALA A 157 19.58 9.24 6.03
CA ALA A 157 19.11 8.84 7.37
C ALA A 157 19.54 7.41 7.76
N SER A 158 20.06 6.60 6.84
CA SER A 158 20.47 5.21 7.08
C SER A 158 21.88 5.09 7.70
N THR A 159 22.15 5.81 8.79
CA THR A 159 23.02 5.28 9.84
C THR A 159 22.15 4.43 10.77
N PRO A 160 22.55 3.19 11.11
CA PRO A 160 21.67 2.28 11.82
C PRO A 160 21.39 2.82 13.23
N LYS A 161 20.15 3.27 13.48
CA LYS A 161 19.63 3.40 14.83
C LYS A 161 19.25 2.00 15.30
N THR A 162 19.98 1.53 16.29
CA THR A 162 19.67 0.33 17.08
C THR A 162 18.24 0.46 17.61
N TYR A 163 17.35 -0.42 17.16
CA TYR A 163 16.00 -0.52 17.71
C TYR A 163 16.07 -1.19 19.08
N ALA A 164 15.87 -0.42 20.14
CA ALA A 164 15.49 -0.95 21.44
C ALA A 164 13.98 -1.20 21.45
N ASN A 165 13.59 -2.38 21.96
CA ASN A 165 12.20 -2.74 22.25
C ASN A 165 11.58 -1.72 23.21
N ASP A 166 10.55 -1.00 22.78
CA ASP A 166 9.61 -0.35 23.67
C ASP A 166 8.33 -1.17 23.73
N THR A 167 8.39 -2.18 24.60
CA THR A 167 7.24 -2.74 25.29
C THR A 167 6.75 -1.69 26.28
N TYR A 168 5.43 -1.47 26.34
CA TYR A 168 4.66 -0.87 27.43
C TYR A 168 5.45 -0.25 28.61
N ALA A 169 5.41 1.07 28.73
CA ALA A 169 5.79 1.75 29.98
C ALA A 169 4.75 2.81 30.36
N ASN A 170 3.99 2.46 31.40
CA ASN A 170 3.10 3.33 32.16
C ASN A 170 3.83 4.53 32.75
N ASN A 171 3.16 5.68 32.73
CA ASN A 171 3.48 6.84 33.53
C ASN A 171 2.87 6.67 34.93
N VAL A 172 3.70 6.41 35.94
CA VAL A 172 3.40 6.79 37.33
C VAL A 172 4.68 7.36 37.93
N GLY A 173 4.61 8.63 38.33
CA GLY A 173 5.73 9.36 38.91
C GLY A 173 6.03 8.97 40.35
N GLY A 174 7.33 9.00 40.66
CA GLY A 174 7.90 9.58 41.88
C GLY A 174 7.54 8.96 43.24
N ARG A 175 8.50 8.26 43.83
CA ARG A 175 8.91 8.49 45.23
C ARG A 175 10.26 7.83 45.55
N ASP A 176 11.12 8.63 46.16
CA ASP A 176 12.35 8.24 46.86
C ASP A 176 12.10 7.12 47.87
N VAL A 177 12.96 6.10 47.91
CA VAL A 177 13.60 5.57 49.14
C VAL A 177 14.92 4.89 48.74
N GLY A 178 16.03 5.30 49.36
CA GLY A 178 17.34 4.72 49.13
C GLY A 178 17.62 3.43 49.92
N GLY A 179 18.81 2.88 49.68
CA GLY A 179 19.44 1.93 50.60
C GLY A 179 20.13 0.74 49.95
N LYS A 180 21.47 0.80 49.99
CA LYS A 180 22.43 -0.31 50.20
C LYS A 180 22.64 -1.35 49.10
N GLU A 181 23.86 -1.26 48.56
CA GLU A 181 24.85 -2.33 48.32
C GLU A 181 24.47 -3.74 48.76
N VAL A 182 24.79 -4.73 47.93
CA VAL A 182 25.90 -5.69 48.12
C VAL A 182 25.96 -6.58 46.87
N GLY A 183 27.17 -6.76 46.32
CA GLY A 183 27.42 -7.69 45.22
C GLY A 183 27.71 -9.10 45.70
N VAL A 184 28.20 -9.90 44.75
CA VAL A 184 28.98 -11.15 44.88
C VAL A 184 28.27 -12.42 44.37
N ASP A 185 28.95 -12.98 43.37
CA ASP A 185 29.22 -14.35 42.94
C ASP A 185 28.17 -15.30 42.32
N ASP A 186 28.51 -15.54 41.05
CA ASP A 186 28.62 -16.76 40.23
C ASP A 186 28.88 -18.12 40.94
N SER A 187 28.67 -19.19 40.15
CA SER A 187 28.81 -20.64 40.42
C SER A 187 27.62 -21.30 41.14
N GLY A 188 27.11 -22.48 40.78
CA GLY A 188 27.52 -23.50 39.83
C GLY A 188 26.95 -24.84 40.30
N ASP A 189 26.50 -25.65 39.35
CA ASP A 189 26.46 -27.12 39.36
C ASP A 189 25.41 -27.97 40.11
N HIS A 190 25.13 -29.10 39.45
CA HIS A 190 24.52 -30.37 39.87
C HIS A 190 23.00 -30.49 40.06
N ASP A 191 22.36 -31.65 39.86
CA ASP A 191 22.53 -32.85 39.01
C ASP A 191 21.31 -33.75 39.33
N THR A 192 20.91 -34.56 38.35
CA THR A 192 20.13 -35.83 38.46
C THR A 192 18.69 -35.86 39.00
N GLY A 193 17.85 -36.66 38.33
CA GLY A 193 16.68 -37.27 38.98
C GLY A 193 15.50 -37.72 38.11
N ASP A 194 15.74 -38.70 37.24
CA ASP A 194 14.85 -39.80 36.81
C ASP A 194 13.55 -39.61 35.99
N THR A 195 13.60 -40.34 34.88
CA THR A 195 12.64 -40.71 33.86
C THR A 195 11.56 -41.71 34.32
N VAL A 196 10.38 -41.62 33.71
CA VAL A 196 9.46 -42.77 33.53
C VAL A 196 9.31 -43.06 32.03
N THR A 197 9.65 -44.31 31.69
CA THR A 197 9.38 -45.12 30.50
C THR A 197 8.16 -44.68 29.66
N GLY A 198 8.16 -44.61 28.33
CA GLY A 198 8.88 -45.42 27.35
C GLY A 198 7.89 -46.37 26.66
N ASP A 199 7.42 -46.02 25.46
CA ASP A 199 7.21 -47.03 24.41
C ASP A 199 7.50 -46.44 23.04
N LYS A 200 8.32 -47.17 22.30
CA LYS A 200 8.87 -46.84 20.98
C LYS A 200 8.11 -47.68 19.97
N ASP A 201 7.82 -47.11 18.82
CA ASP A 201 8.11 -47.80 17.56
C ASP A 201 8.55 -46.79 16.51
N THR A 202 9.72 -47.06 15.96
CA THR A 202 10.42 -46.29 14.93
C THR A 202 10.74 -47.20 13.76
N SER A 203 10.69 -46.61 12.56
CA SER A 203 11.36 -46.97 11.29
C SER A 203 10.33 -47.09 10.15
N GLY A 204 10.53 -46.57 8.95
CA GLY A 204 11.63 -45.80 8.38
C GLY A 204 11.25 -45.32 6.97
N ASP A 205 11.89 -44.21 6.58
CA ASP A 205 12.46 -43.88 5.28
C ASP A 205 11.67 -43.94 3.94
N GLU A 206 11.90 -42.83 3.21
CA GLU A 206 12.03 -42.65 1.75
C GLU A 206 10.78 -42.41 0.85
N ALA A 207 10.60 -41.11 0.56
CA ALA A 207 10.73 -40.46 -0.77
C ALA A 207 9.74 -40.69 -1.94
N TYR A 208 9.46 -39.55 -2.59
CA TYR A 208 8.89 -39.31 -3.94
C TYR A 208 7.36 -39.46 -4.17
N VAL A 209 6.67 -38.38 -4.55
CA VAL A 209 6.42 -37.94 -5.94
C VAL A 209 5.43 -36.76 -5.96
N ALA A 210 5.77 -35.73 -6.73
CA ALA A 210 4.92 -34.62 -7.13
C ALA A 210 3.77 -35.04 -8.07
N LYS A 211 2.57 -34.51 -7.84
CA LYS A 211 1.50 -34.30 -8.84
C LYS A 211 0.99 -32.88 -8.58
N GLY A 212 1.10 -31.91 -9.49
CA GLY A 212 0.60 -31.95 -10.85
C GLY A 212 -0.81 -31.36 -10.84
N TYR A 213 -0.91 -30.03 -10.79
CA TYR A 213 -2.18 -29.31 -10.96
C TYR A 213 -2.26 -28.84 -12.41
N ASP A 214 -2.96 -29.61 -13.24
CA ASP A 214 -3.37 -29.25 -14.59
C ASP A 214 -4.84 -28.78 -14.60
N GLU A 215 -5.06 -27.79 -15.45
CA GLU A 215 -6.29 -27.46 -16.21
C GLU A 215 -7.62 -27.24 -15.46
N TYR A 216 -8.01 -25.97 -15.32
CA TYR A 216 -9.42 -25.59 -15.22
C TYR A 216 -9.98 -25.35 -16.62
N ALA A 217 -10.82 -26.29 -17.05
CA ALA A 217 -11.63 -26.22 -18.26
C ALA A 217 -12.76 -25.19 -18.14
N TYR A 218 -12.99 -24.47 -19.23
CA TYR A 218 -14.19 -23.70 -19.51
C TYR A 218 -15.42 -24.61 -19.53
N VAL A 219 -16.50 -24.19 -18.87
CA VAL A 219 -17.85 -24.70 -19.13
C VAL A 219 -18.73 -23.49 -19.46
N GLU A 220 -19.13 -23.43 -20.72
CA GLU A 220 -20.28 -22.67 -21.20
C GLU A 220 -21.55 -23.33 -20.65
N ASP A 221 -22.45 -22.56 -20.03
CA ASP A 221 -23.83 -22.98 -19.82
C ASP A 221 -24.76 -21.92 -20.40
N ALA A 222 -25.51 -22.34 -21.41
CA ALA A 222 -26.53 -21.57 -22.09
C ALA A 222 -27.90 -22.08 -21.63
N GLY A 223 -28.79 -21.13 -21.28
CA GLY A 223 -30.24 -21.21 -21.48
C GLY A 223 -31.00 -22.24 -20.64
N ASP A 224 -31.85 -21.76 -19.74
CA ASP A 224 -33.28 -21.53 -19.99
C ASP A 224 -34.04 -21.53 -18.66
N HIS A 225 -34.85 -20.50 -18.40
CA HIS A 225 -36.12 -20.54 -17.67
C HIS A 225 -36.64 -19.11 -17.45
N ALA A 226 -37.65 -18.78 -18.24
CA ALA A 226 -38.50 -17.61 -18.11
C ALA A 226 -39.46 -17.72 -16.90
N GLY A 227 -39.83 -16.56 -16.33
CA GLY A 227 -40.98 -16.46 -15.42
C GLY A 227 -41.15 -15.11 -14.75
N HIS A 228 -41.95 -14.22 -15.37
CA HIS A 228 -42.84 -13.17 -14.80
C HIS A 228 -42.33 -12.29 -13.63
N GLY A 229 -42.25 -10.95 -13.65
CA GLY A 229 -43.07 -9.92 -14.31
C GLY A 229 -44.00 -9.23 -13.29
N TYR A 230 -43.74 -7.94 -12.95
CA TYR A 230 -44.65 -6.86 -12.49
C TYR A 230 -43.77 -5.69 -11.96
N ALA A 231 -43.46 -4.64 -12.73
CA ALA A 231 -44.24 -3.41 -12.98
C ALA A 231 -44.21 -2.35 -11.85
N ALA A 232 -43.49 -1.25 -12.08
CA ALA A 232 -43.98 0.13 -11.84
C ALA A 232 -43.05 1.16 -12.50
N LYS A 233 -43.55 1.77 -13.58
CA LYS A 233 -43.01 2.95 -14.26
C LYS A 233 -43.60 4.18 -13.56
N ALA A 234 -42.76 5.13 -13.14
CA ALA A 234 -43.16 6.51 -12.90
C ALA A 234 -42.16 7.43 -13.60
N THR A 235 -42.68 8.40 -14.36
CA THR A 235 -41.93 9.26 -15.28
C THR A 235 -41.98 10.71 -14.80
N LEU A 236 -40.80 11.37 -14.83
CA LEU A 236 -40.52 12.81 -15.08
C LEU A 236 -40.73 13.83 -13.93
N PRO A 237 -40.04 15.01 -13.91
CA PRO A 237 -39.30 15.67 -15.02
C PRO A 237 -37.88 16.23 -14.70
N ASP A 238 -37.18 16.62 -15.78
CA ASP A 238 -35.91 17.35 -15.84
C ASP A 238 -35.95 18.78 -15.24
N ALA A 239 -34.85 19.19 -14.58
CA ALA A 239 -34.15 20.50 -14.65
C ALA A 239 -33.18 20.71 -13.45
N PRO A 240 -32.23 21.66 -13.49
CA PRO A 240 -31.26 22.01 -14.52
C PRO A 240 -29.80 21.84 -14.02
N SER A 241 -28.88 21.91 -14.98
CA SER A 241 -27.41 21.97 -14.82
C SER A 241 -26.90 22.87 -13.69
N GLY A 242 -26.23 22.28 -12.70
CA GLY A 242 -25.44 22.96 -11.68
C GLY A 242 -24.05 22.33 -11.57
N VAL A 243 -23.03 23.13 -11.84
CA VAL A 243 -21.60 22.78 -11.77
C VAL A 243 -21.23 22.41 -10.34
N GLY A 244 -20.84 21.16 -10.14
CA GLY A 244 -20.26 20.67 -8.89
C GLY A 244 -19.20 19.63 -9.21
N HIS A 245 -17.94 19.94 -8.92
CA HIS A 245 -16.85 18.98 -8.95
C HIS A 245 -17.08 17.90 -7.90
N THR A 246 -17.73 16.80 -8.28
CA THR A 246 -17.71 15.54 -7.55
C THR A 246 -16.77 14.59 -8.28
N THR A 247 -15.57 14.44 -7.74
CA THR A 247 -14.73 13.26 -7.97
C THR A 247 -15.53 12.03 -7.55
N GLN A 248 -16.25 11.43 -8.50
CA GLN A 248 -16.84 10.11 -8.35
C GLN A 248 -15.70 9.10 -8.17
N HIS A 249 -15.39 8.78 -6.92
CA HIS A 249 -14.76 7.49 -6.60
C HIS A 249 -15.80 6.41 -6.87
N ARG A 250 -15.78 5.88 -8.10
CA ARG A 250 -16.53 4.68 -8.47
C ARG A 250 -15.78 3.48 -7.86
N GLU A 251 -16.48 2.72 -7.03
CA GLU A 251 -16.02 1.47 -6.41
C GLU A 251 -15.45 0.49 -7.45
N PRO A 252 -14.43 -0.32 -7.12
CA PRO A 252 -14.13 -1.52 -7.89
C PRO A 252 -14.89 -2.71 -7.27
N GLU A 253 -16.22 -2.74 -7.40
CA GLU A 253 -17.03 -3.92 -7.05
C GLU A 253 -17.12 -4.92 -8.22
N GLY A 254 -16.07 -4.95 -9.06
CA GLY A 254 -15.93 -5.88 -10.17
C GLY A 254 -14.57 -6.57 -10.09
N SER A 255 -14.52 -7.83 -10.52
CA SER A 255 -13.26 -8.49 -10.88
C SER A 255 -12.41 -7.51 -11.71
N PRO A 256 -11.09 -7.43 -11.45
CA PRO A 256 -10.25 -6.47 -12.13
C PRO A 256 -10.48 -6.59 -13.64
N PRO A 257 -10.60 -5.46 -14.37
CA PRO A 257 -10.80 -5.52 -15.81
C PRO A 257 -9.73 -6.47 -16.40
N PRO A 258 -10.12 -7.36 -17.33
CA PRO A 258 -9.20 -8.37 -17.85
C PRO A 258 -7.93 -7.67 -18.30
N ALA A 259 -6.80 -8.14 -17.77
CA ALA A 259 -5.51 -7.51 -18.04
C ALA A 259 -5.35 -7.40 -19.56
N PRO A 260 -5.03 -6.22 -20.10
CA PRO A 260 -4.77 -6.09 -21.53
C PRO A 260 -3.68 -7.09 -21.93
N PRO A 261 -3.75 -7.66 -23.15
CA PRO A 261 -2.78 -8.65 -23.60
C PRO A 261 -1.37 -8.12 -23.39
N PHE A 262 -0.61 -8.79 -22.53
CA PHE A 262 0.76 -8.44 -22.22
C PHE A 262 1.69 -9.46 -22.86
N SER A 263 2.83 -8.98 -23.35
CA SER A 263 3.88 -9.85 -23.86
C SER A 263 4.76 -10.27 -22.70
N SER A 264 5.04 -11.56 -22.55
CA SER A 264 5.88 -12.03 -21.45
C SER A 264 7.28 -11.45 -21.53
N LEU A 265 7.80 -11.02 -20.38
CA LEU A 265 9.16 -10.52 -20.18
C LEU A 265 10.17 -11.54 -20.70
N THR A 266 9.96 -12.81 -20.37
CA THR A 266 10.81 -13.91 -20.84
C THR A 266 10.84 -13.96 -22.36
N ARG A 267 9.68 -13.87 -23.04
CA ARG A 267 9.63 -13.86 -24.50
C ARG A 267 10.30 -12.63 -25.11
N ARG A 268 10.18 -11.46 -24.47
CA ARG A 268 10.89 -10.24 -24.91
C ARG A 268 12.41 -10.37 -24.76
N ILE A 269 12.89 -10.87 -23.62
CA ILE A 269 14.31 -11.11 -23.37
C ILE A 269 14.85 -12.15 -24.36
N SER A 270 14.15 -13.27 -24.54
CA SER A 270 14.55 -14.31 -25.48
C SER A 270 14.57 -13.78 -26.91
N LEU A 271 13.54 -13.04 -27.34
CA LEU A 271 13.50 -12.43 -28.67
C LEU A 271 14.66 -11.45 -28.87
N LEU A 272 14.91 -10.57 -27.90
CA LEU A 272 16.03 -9.63 -27.93
C LEU A 272 17.37 -10.37 -28.02
N ALA A 273 17.58 -11.37 -27.17
CA ALA A 273 18.80 -12.17 -27.17
C ALA A 273 18.99 -12.92 -28.49
N SER A 274 17.93 -13.56 -29.01
CA SER A 274 17.97 -14.27 -30.30
C SER A 274 18.27 -13.34 -31.47
N VAL A 275 17.66 -12.14 -31.52
CA VAL A 275 17.93 -11.15 -32.57
C VAL A 275 19.38 -10.65 -32.48
N VAL A 276 19.87 -10.32 -31.28
CA VAL A 276 21.26 -9.88 -31.08
C VAL A 276 22.24 -11.00 -31.45
N MET A 277 21.98 -12.25 -31.05
CA MET A 277 22.80 -13.40 -31.41
C MET A 277 22.81 -13.66 -32.92
N ALA A 278 21.65 -13.59 -33.58
CA ALA A 278 21.55 -13.77 -35.03
C ALA A 278 22.30 -12.67 -35.79
N CYS A 279 22.18 -11.42 -35.36
CA CYS A 279 22.94 -10.30 -35.93
C CYS A 279 24.45 -10.48 -35.72
N ASN A 280 24.88 -10.87 -34.52
CA ASN A 280 26.30 -11.13 -34.24
C ASN A 280 26.84 -12.27 -35.11
N ALA A 281 26.10 -13.37 -35.23
CA ALA A 281 26.47 -14.50 -36.08
C ALA A 281 26.57 -14.08 -37.57
N LEU A 282 25.64 -13.26 -38.05
CA LEU A 282 25.66 -12.74 -39.43
C LEU A 282 26.90 -11.88 -39.69
N ILE A 283 27.22 -10.93 -38.80
CA ILE A 283 28.37 -10.03 -38.95
C ILE A 283 29.68 -10.85 -38.95
N ILE A 284 29.83 -11.76 -37.97
CA ILE A 284 31.02 -12.62 -37.87
C ILE A 284 31.13 -13.50 -39.11
N SER A 285 30.03 -14.11 -39.56
CA SER A 285 30.03 -14.94 -40.76
C SER A 285 30.43 -14.16 -42.01
N MET A 286 29.98 -12.91 -42.17
CA MET A 286 30.37 -12.07 -43.31
C MET A 286 31.85 -11.70 -43.29
N VAL A 287 32.40 -11.34 -42.12
CA VAL A 287 33.82 -11.01 -41.96
C VAL A 287 34.69 -12.22 -42.26
N VAL A 288 34.40 -13.36 -41.63
CA VAL A 288 35.15 -14.61 -41.85
C VAL A 288 35.08 -15.06 -43.32
N PHE A 289 33.92 -14.95 -43.97
CA PHE A 289 33.78 -15.30 -45.37
C PHE A 289 34.62 -14.40 -46.29
N LYS A 290 34.65 -13.08 -46.04
CA LYS A 290 35.51 -12.13 -46.77
C LYS A 290 36.99 -12.50 -46.60
N ASP A 291 37.41 -12.70 -45.36
CA ASP A 291 38.80 -13.00 -45.01
C ASP A 291 39.27 -14.33 -45.63
N LEU A 292 38.40 -15.35 -45.64
CA LEU A 292 38.70 -16.64 -46.26
C LEU A 292 38.91 -16.51 -47.77
N LEU A 293 38.04 -15.77 -48.47
CA LEU A 293 38.19 -15.51 -49.90
C LEU A 293 39.46 -14.70 -50.22
N TYR A 294 39.78 -13.71 -49.38
CA TYR A 294 41.01 -12.92 -49.52
C TYR A 294 42.26 -13.80 -49.38
N LEU A 295 42.33 -14.64 -48.34
CA LEU A 295 43.46 -15.55 -48.12
C LEU A 295 43.64 -16.56 -49.26
N GLN A 296 42.55 -17.03 -49.88
CA GLN A 296 42.61 -17.93 -51.04
C GLN A 296 43.14 -17.26 -52.32
N SER A 297 43.02 -15.94 -52.43
CA SER A 297 43.48 -15.18 -53.59
C SER A 297 44.99 -14.86 -53.57
N LEU A 298 45.66 -15.08 -52.44
CA LEU A 298 47.07 -14.71 -52.23
C LEU A 298 48.04 -15.83 -52.68
N PRO A 299 49.26 -15.46 -53.13
CA PRO A 299 50.35 -16.42 -53.34
C PRO A 299 50.72 -17.16 -52.03
N PRO A 300 51.14 -18.45 -52.09
CA PRO A 300 51.43 -19.26 -50.91
C PRO A 300 52.41 -18.63 -49.90
N ASP A 301 53.40 -17.88 -50.40
CA ASP A 301 54.46 -17.27 -49.59
C ASP A 301 53.96 -16.10 -48.73
N ASP A 302 52.88 -15.41 -49.16
CA ASP A 302 52.33 -14.23 -48.49
C ASP A 302 51.24 -14.57 -47.46
N VAL A 303 50.65 -15.77 -47.54
CA VAL A 303 49.51 -16.19 -46.70
C VAL A 303 49.83 -16.07 -45.21
N ARG A 304 51.04 -16.44 -44.79
CA ARG A 304 51.42 -16.45 -43.36
C ARG A 304 51.44 -15.03 -42.77
N THR A 305 51.93 -14.07 -43.53
CA THR A 305 52.03 -12.66 -43.10
C THR A 305 50.64 -12.02 -43.08
N GLN A 306 49.82 -12.28 -44.10
CA GLN A 306 48.48 -11.73 -44.23
C GLN A 306 47.48 -12.34 -43.23
N ALA A 307 47.65 -13.61 -42.84
CA ALA A 307 46.81 -14.27 -41.84
C ALA A 307 46.85 -13.60 -40.46
N VAL A 308 47.96 -12.95 -40.08
CA VAL A 308 48.07 -12.21 -38.81
C VAL A 308 47.19 -10.97 -38.83
N PHE A 309 47.17 -10.23 -39.94
CA PHE A 309 46.32 -9.04 -40.09
C PHE A 309 44.83 -9.40 -40.07
N VAL A 310 44.45 -10.48 -40.77
CA VAL A 310 43.10 -11.04 -40.73
C VAL A 310 42.70 -11.43 -39.30
N ALA A 311 43.58 -12.09 -38.55
CA ALA A 311 43.30 -12.45 -37.16
C ALA A 311 43.06 -11.22 -36.27
N LEU A 312 43.86 -10.16 -36.44
CA LEU A 312 43.67 -8.89 -35.73
C LEU A 312 42.36 -8.20 -36.10
N GLU A 313 41.95 -8.23 -37.38
CA GLU A 313 40.65 -7.71 -37.85
C GLU A 313 39.49 -8.46 -37.16
N ILE A 314 39.51 -9.79 -37.15
CA ILE A 314 38.48 -10.61 -36.50
C ILE A 314 38.42 -10.30 -34.99
N VAL A 315 39.57 -10.22 -34.31
CA VAL A 315 39.64 -9.87 -32.89
C VAL A 315 39.05 -8.48 -32.64
N PHE A 316 39.36 -7.50 -33.48
CA PHE A 316 38.80 -6.15 -33.40
C PHE A 316 37.27 -6.16 -33.54
N VAL A 317 36.74 -6.82 -34.57
CA VAL A 317 35.29 -6.92 -34.80
C VAL A 317 34.58 -7.62 -33.63
N CYS A 318 35.13 -8.74 -33.17
CA CYS A 318 34.61 -9.47 -32.01
C CYS A 318 34.60 -8.61 -30.73
N ALA A 319 35.67 -7.84 -30.47
CA ALA A 319 35.75 -6.94 -29.33
C ALA A 319 34.70 -5.82 -29.39
N VAL A 320 34.48 -5.25 -30.58
CA VAL A 320 33.45 -4.24 -30.82
C VAL A 320 32.05 -4.82 -30.56
N ILE A 321 31.73 -5.97 -31.17
CA ILE A 321 30.45 -6.65 -30.98
C ILE A 321 30.20 -6.99 -29.50
N LEU A 322 31.22 -7.51 -28.80
CA LEU A 322 31.14 -7.82 -27.39
C LEU A 322 30.84 -6.58 -26.56
N CYS A 323 31.52 -5.45 -26.84
CA CYS A 323 31.28 -4.19 -26.15
C CYS A 323 29.84 -3.70 -26.31
N PHE A 324 29.30 -3.69 -27.53
CA PHE A 324 27.90 -3.30 -27.78
C PHE A 324 26.90 -4.27 -27.13
N THR A 325 27.18 -5.58 -27.16
CA THR A 325 26.33 -6.59 -26.52
C THR A 325 26.29 -6.39 -25.00
N LEU A 326 27.47 -6.20 -24.36
CA LEU A 326 27.56 -5.91 -22.92
C LEU A 326 26.84 -4.62 -22.54
N ARG A 327 26.90 -3.60 -23.40
CA ARG A 327 26.19 -2.34 -23.20
C ARG A 327 24.68 -2.52 -23.20
N VAL A 328 24.12 -3.24 -24.19
CA VAL A 328 22.67 -3.53 -24.24
C VAL A 328 22.22 -4.34 -23.02
N VAL A 329 23.00 -5.35 -22.63
CA VAL A 329 22.73 -6.15 -21.41
C VAL A 329 22.72 -5.27 -20.16
N TRP A 330 23.71 -4.38 -20.01
CA TRP A 330 23.79 -3.46 -18.88
C TRP A 330 22.61 -2.47 -18.84
N SER A 331 22.24 -1.90 -19.99
CA SER A 331 21.10 -0.99 -20.14
C SER A 331 19.78 -1.68 -19.76
N TYR A 332 19.58 -2.91 -20.25
CA TYR A 332 18.42 -3.72 -19.91
C TYR A 332 18.36 -4.05 -18.40
N ALA A 333 19.48 -4.48 -17.82
CA ALA A 333 19.57 -4.79 -16.40
C ALA A 333 19.27 -3.56 -15.52
N ARG A 334 19.69 -2.37 -15.95
CA ARG A 334 19.39 -1.11 -15.25
C ARG A 334 17.89 -0.81 -15.23
N ASN A 335 17.19 -1.03 -16.34
CA ASN A 335 15.74 -0.86 -16.41
C ASN A 335 14.99 -1.87 -15.54
N LEU A 336 15.44 -3.12 -15.55
CA LEU A 336 14.87 -4.17 -14.70
C LEU A 336 15.02 -3.82 -13.21
N ARG A 337 16.21 -3.35 -12.80
CA ARG A 337 16.46 -2.87 -11.44
C ARG A 337 15.54 -1.72 -11.04
N LEU A 338 15.22 -0.80 -11.95
CA LEU A 338 14.31 0.31 -11.67
C LEU A 338 12.88 -0.19 -11.36
N ALA A 339 12.37 -1.11 -12.18
CA ALA A 339 11.05 -1.71 -11.97
C ALA A 339 11.01 -2.50 -10.65
N PHE A 340 12.02 -3.33 -10.39
CA PHE A 340 12.11 -4.12 -9.16
C PHE A 340 12.19 -3.23 -7.91
N ASN A 341 13.02 -2.19 -7.94
CA ASN A 341 13.11 -1.24 -6.84
C ASN A 341 11.77 -0.52 -6.60
N ALA A 342 11.01 -0.18 -7.64
CA ALA A 342 9.68 0.46 -7.47
C ALA A 342 8.73 -0.43 -6.70
N GLN A 343 8.77 -1.73 -7.00
CA GLN A 343 7.98 -2.72 -6.29
C GLN A 343 8.40 -2.88 -4.83
N THR A 344 9.70 -3.05 -4.57
CA THR A 344 10.20 -3.27 -3.21
C THR A 344 10.06 -2.04 -2.32
N ASP A 345 10.32 -0.84 -2.86
CA ASP A 345 10.18 0.42 -2.13
C ASP A 345 8.72 0.63 -1.67
N ALA A 346 7.76 0.32 -2.53
CA ALA A 346 6.34 0.43 -2.20
C ALA A 346 5.92 -0.60 -1.15
N LEU A 347 6.36 -1.86 -1.28
CA LEU A 347 6.07 -2.90 -0.30
C LEU A 347 6.65 -2.58 1.09
N GLU A 348 7.86 -2.01 1.14
CA GLU A 348 8.47 -1.54 2.39
C GLU A 348 7.69 -0.38 3.01
N SER A 349 7.25 0.59 2.18
CA SER A 349 6.41 1.71 2.63
C SER A 349 5.08 1.22 3.22
N VAL A 350 4.43 0.25 2.55
CA VAL A 350 3.19 -0.39 3.01
C VAL A 350 3.41 -1.14 4.32
N ARG A 351 4.51 -1.89 4.44
CA ARG A 351 4.90 -2.60 5.68
C ARG A 351 5.07 -1.62 6.84
N ASN A 352 5.60 -0.42 6.57
CA ASN A 352 5.78 0.65 7.55
C ASN A 352 4.48 1.45 7.81
N GLY A 353 3.35 1.04 7.21
CA GLY A 353 2.02 1.61 7.46
C GLY A 353 1.59 2.70 6.47
N ASP A 354 2.47 3.15 5.58
CA ASP A 354 2.13 4.12 4.53
C ASP A 354 1.35 3.45 3.40
N LEU A 355 0.04 3.68 3.39
CA LEU A 355 -0.87 3.19 2.35
C LEU A 355 -1.16 4.26 1.30
N THR A 356 -0.43 5.37 1.24
CA THR A 356 -0.59 6.41 0.20
C THR A 356 0.25 6.12 -1.04
N VAL A 357 1.27 5.28 -0.90
CA VAL A 357 2.18 4.89 -1.97
C VAL A 357 1.45 4.15 -3.10
N GLN A 358 1.94 4.35 -4.33
CA GLN A 358 1.53 3.59 -5.51
C GLN A 358 2.77 3.14 -6.27
N VAL A 359 2.66 1.95 -6.87
CA VAL A 359 3.65 1.43 -7.81
C VAL A 359 3.28 1.94 -9.21
N PRO A 360 4.18 2.63 -9.91
CA PRO A 360 3.89 3.13 -11.25
C PRO A 360 3.78 1.97 -12.27
N GLU A 361 2.73 2.00 -13.08
CA GLU A 361 2.43 0.99 -14.11
C GLU A 361 3.19 1.27 -15.41
N MET A 362 4.51 1.13 -15.36
CA MET A 362 5.42 1.59 -16.43
C MET A 362 5.49 0.66 -17.65
N ARG A 363 4.87 -0.54 -17.59
CA ARG A 363 5.07 -1.60 -18.60
C ARG A 363 3.82 -2.44 -18.86
N ARG A 364 3.77 -3.04 -20.06
CA ARG A 364 2.76 -4.02 -20.48
C ARG A 364 3.35 -5.43 -20.48
N ASP A 365 3.80 -5.86 -19.31
CA ASP A 365 4.41 -7.16 -19.01
C ASP A 365 4.00 -7.61 -17.59
N GLU A 366 4.64 -8.66 -17.08
CA GLU A 366 4.43 -9.21 -15.74
C GLU A 366 4.69 -8.18 -14.64
N PHE A 367 5.64 -7.26 -14.82
CA PHE A 367 5.88 -6.18 -13.84
C PHE A 367 4.72 -5.19 -13.81
N GLY A 368 4.13 -4.87 -14.96
CA GLY A 368 2.90 -4.08 -15.01
C GLY A 368 1.73 -4.77 -14.32
N LEU A 369 1.59 -6.08 -14.49
CA LEU A 369 0.56 -6.87 -13.79
C LEU A 369 0.78 -6.88 -12.27
N ILE A 370 2.02 -7.09 -11.82
CA ILE A 370 2.39 -7.05 -10.40
C ILE A 370 2.13 -5.66 -9.82
N ALA A 371 2.49 -4.59 -10.52
CA ALA A 371 2.23 -3.21 -10.09
C ALA A 371 0.73 -2.97 -9.88
N ARG A 372 -0.12 -3.36 -10.85
CA ARG A 372 -1.59 -3.28 -10.74
C ARG A 372 -2.13 -4.06 -9.55
N GLY A 373 -1.73 -5.34 -9.42
CA GLY A 373 -2.18 -6.18 -8.31
C GLY A 373 -1.77 -5.60 -6.95
N THR A 374 -0.57 -5.02 -6.88
CA THR A 374 -0.07 -4.36 -5.68
C THR A 374 -0.88 -3.10 -5.34
N ASN A 375 -1.14 -2.25 -6.33
CA ASN A 375 -1.97 -1.05 -6.13
C ASN A 375 -3.39 -1.41 -5.68
N HIS A 376 -3.99 -2.46 -6.24
CA HIS A 376 -5.29 -2.96 -5.82
C HIS A 376 -5.27 -3.46 -4.37
N MET A 377 -4.26 -4.24 -3.99
CA MET A 377 -4.06 -4.68 -2.61
C MET A 377 -3.89 -3.50 -1.65
N ILE A 378 -3.09 -2.48 -2.00
CA ILE A 378 -2.90 -1.28 -1.18
C ILE A 378 -4.22 -0.53 -0.99
N ALA A 379 -5.02 -0.40 -2.05
CA ALA A 379 -6.35 0.21 -1.98
C ALA A 379 -7.27 -0.57 -1.01
N GLY A 380 -7.33 -1.89 -1.11
CA GLY A 380 -8.12 -2.72 -0.20
C GLY A 380 -7.64 -2.64 1.27
N LEU A 381 -6.33 -2.56 1.51
CA LEU A 381 -5.79 -2.33 2.85
C LEU A 381 -6.20 -0.96 3.41
N ARG A 382 -6.21 0.07 2.56
CA ARG A 382 -6.60 1.44 2.94
C ARG A 382 -8.07 1.49 3.32
N GLU A 383 -8.92 0.84 2.53
CA GLU A 383 -10.34 0.70 2.79
C GLU A 383 -10.60 -0.05 4.09
N LYS A 384 -9.96 -1.21 4.31
CA LYS A 384 -10.08 -1.97 5.55
C LYS A 384 -9.67 -1.14 6.78
N ARG A 385 -8.62 -0.33 6.67
CA ARG A 385 -8.21 0.60 7.73
C ARG A 385 -9.26 1.68 7.98
N HIS A 386 -9.84 2.23 6.92
CA HIS A 386 -10.91 3.21 7.02
C HIS A 386 -12.14 2.66 7.72
N ILE A 387 -12.60 1.46 7.32
CA ILE A 387 -13.74 0.77 7.94
C ILE A 387 -13.46 0.49 9.42
N ARG A 388 -12.27 -0.01 9.77
CA ARG A 388 -11.87 -0.22 11.17
C ARG A 388 -11.93 1.08 11.98
N ASN A 389 -11.43 2.19 11.42
CA ASN A 389 -11.46 3.49 12.09
C ASN A 389 -12.89 4.03 12.26
N LEU A 390 -13.78 3.76 11.31
CA LEU A 390 -15.20 4.12 11.43
C LEU A 390 -15.90 3.26 12.48
N LEU A 391 -15.67 1.94 12.49
CA LEU A 391 -16.24 1.04 13.49
C LEU A 391 -15.86 1.44 14.92
N GLY A 392 -14.61 1.82 15.16
CA GLY A 392 -14.15 2.30 16.47
C GLY A 392 -14.76 3.64 16.93
N LYS A 393 -15.43 4.37 16.03
CA LYS A 393 -16.19 5.59 16.38
C LYS A 393 -17.66 5.31 16.70
N VAL A 394 -18.19 4.16 16.26
CA VAL A 394 -19.60 3.79 16.41
C VAL A 394 -19.80 2.77 17.54
N VAL A 395 -18.76 2.00 17.86
CA VAL A 395 -18.80 0.93 18.84
C VAL A 395 -17.64 1.11 19.83
N ASP A 396 -17.85 0.82 21.12
CA ASP A 396 -16.77 0.85 22.11
C ASP A 396 -15.56 0.02 21.61
N PRO A 397 -14.31 0.55 21.70
CA PRO A 397 -13.13 -0.11 21.16
C PRO A 397 -12.94 -1.55 21.64
N ARG A 398 -13.38 -1.88 22.87
CA ARG A 398 -13.28 -3.23 23.43
C ARG A 398 -14.14 -4.22 22.66
N ILE A 399 -15.36 -3.81 22.27
CA ILE A 399 -16.28 -4.64 21.49
C ILE A 399 -15.82 -4.71 20.04
N ALA A 400 -15.39 -3.58 19.46
CA ALA A 400 -14.88 -3.52 18.09
C ALA A 400 -13.68 -4.48 17.89
N GLU A 401 -12.74 -4.51 18.83
CA GLU A 401 -11.59 -5.41 18.77
C GLU A 401 -12.00 -6.89 18.83
N HIS A 402 -12.97 -7.23 19.68
CA HIS A 402 -13.50 -8.59 19.76
C HIS A 402 -14.26 -9.01 18.48
N LEU A 403 -15.00 -8.09 17.83
CA LEU A 403 -15.63 -8.33 16.54
C LEU A 403 -14.57 -8.55 15.44
N ILE A 404 -13.49 -7.75 15.43
CA ILE A 404 -12.43 -7.80 14.41
C ILE A 404 -11.56 -9.06 14.54
N ARG A 405 -11.25 -9.51 15.75
CA ARG A 405 -10.38 -10.69 15.98
C ARG A 405 -11.02 -12.03 15.67
N GLY A 406 -12.33 -12.07 15.40
CA GLY A 406 -13.06 -13.32 15.15
C GLY A 406 -13.06 -14.27 16.35
N THR A 407 -12.58 -13.85 17.52
CA THR A 407 -12.61 -14.58 18.80
C THR A 407 -13.99 -14.49 19.43
N ALA A 408 -15.04 -14.65 18.62
CA ALA A 408 -16.45 -14.57 19.00
C ALA A 408 -16.93 -15.79 19.82
N ARG A 409 -16.05 -16.40 20.63
CA ARG A 409 -16.49 -17.35 21.67
C ARG A 409 -17.22 -16.63 22.81
N GLY A 410 -16.90 -15.36 23.09
CA GLY A 410 -17.57 -14.54 24.12
C GLY A 410 -18.69 -13.62 23.62
N LEU A 411 -18.83 -13.45 22.30
CA LEU A 411 -19.86 -12.63 21.63
C LEU A 411 -20.94 -13.49 20.95
N ALA A 412 -21.06 -14.77 21.32
CA ALA A 412 -22.11 -15.64 20.80
C ALA A 412 -23.49 -15.01 21.04
N LEU A 413 -24.39 -15.16 20.05
CA LEU A 413 -25.80 -14.81 20.18
C LEU A 413 -26.35 -15.34 21.51
N GLY A 414 -26.81 -14.43 22.37
CA GLY A 414 -27.32 -14.76 23.71
C GLY A 414 -26.47 -14.25 24.88
N GLY A 415 -25.23 -13.82 24.64
CA GLY A 415 -24.38 -13.17 25.65
C GLY A 415 -23.95 -14.06 26.82
N SER A 416 -23.25 -13.46 27.79
CA SER A 416 -22.81 -14.12 29.02
C SER A 416 -23.41 -13.44 30.26
N ARG A 417 -23.71 -14.24 31.28
CA ARG A 417 -24.24 -13.76 32.55
C ARG A 417 -23.09 -13.16 33.37
N ARG A 418 -23.24 -11.90 33.79
CA ARG A 418 -22.21 -11.15 34.52
C ARG A 418 -22.83 -10.33 35.63
N ASP A 419 -22.13 -10.24 36.74
CA ASP A 419 -22.46 -9.31 37.82
C ASP A 419 -21.75 -7.99 37.54
N VAL A 420 -22.54 -6.92 37.37
CA VAL A 420 -22.05 -5.63 36.91
C VAL A 420 -22.65 -4.50 37.74
N ILE A 421 -22.06 -3.32 37.62
CA ILE A 421 -22.67 -2.08 38.09
C ILE A 421 -23.27 -1.38 36.89
N ILE A 422 -24.58 -1.18 36.92
CA ILE A 422 -25.29 -0.38 35.93
C ILE A 422 -25.33 1.07 36.43
N PHE A 423 -24.95 1.97 35.55
CA PHE A 423 -25.01 3.42 35.71
C PHE A 423 -26.04 3.94 34.71
N MET A 424 -27.00 4.74 35.17
CA MET A 424 -27.94 5.45 34.31
C MET A 424 -27.91 6.92 34.69
N SER A 425 -27.82 7.80 33.71
CA SER A 425 -28.08 9.24 33.93
C SER A 425 -29.12 9.77 32.97
N ASP A 426 -29.78 10.85 33.38
CA ASP A 426 -30.77 11.58 32.59
C ASP A 426 -30.66 13.09 32.85
N ILE A 427 -31.00 13.92 31.85
CA ILE A 427 -31.02 15.38 32.01
C ILE A 427 -32.41 15.80 32.54
N ARG A 428 -32.41 16.54 33.65
CA ARG A 428 -33.66 17.02 34.25
C ARG A 428 -34.35 18.04 33.36
N ASP A 429 -35.65 17.83 33.16
CA ASP A 429 -36.55 18.74 32.45
C ASP A 429 -36.06 19.08 31.03
N PHE A 430 -35.32 18.16 30.41
CA PHE A 430 -34.77 18.30 29.07
C PHE A 430 -35.85 18.44 27.99
N THR A 431 -36.94 17.67 28.11
CA THR A 431 -38.10 17.76 27.21
C THR A 431 -38.67 19.18 27.17
N THR A 432 -38.87 19.80 28.33
CA THR A 432 -39.32 21.21 28.42
C THR A 432 -38.32 22.18 27.82
N THR A 433 -37.02 21.93 28.02
CA THR A 433 -35.93 22.79 27.53
C THR A 433 -35.78 22.72 26.00
N THR A 434 -36.04 21.55 25.41
CA THR A 434 -35.88 21.31 23.97
C THR A 434 -37.07 21.77 23.11
N GLU A 435 -38.27 21.92 23.68
CA GLU A 435 -39.45 22.44 22.97
C GLU A 435 -39.24 23.85 22.36
N THR A 436 -38.37 24.64 22.97
CA THR A 436 -38.12 26.04 22.56
C THR A 436 -36.76 26.26 21.90
N ALA A 437 -35.92 25.22 21.84
CA ALA A 437 -34.57 25.28 21.29
C ALA A 437 -34.55 24.85 19.80
N ARG A 438 -33.56 25.35 19.05
CA ARG A 438 -33.33 24.86 17.69
C ARG A 438 -32.72 23.44 17.73
N PRO A 439 -33.19 22.50 16.90
CA PRO A 439 -32.69 21.12 16.90
C PRO A 439 -31.16 21.02 16.78
N GLU A 440 -30.54 21.86 15.96
CA GLU A 440 -29.08 21.86 15.77
C GLU A 440 -28.33 22.20 17.07
N THR A 441 -28.84 23.19 17.82
CA THR A 441 -28.25 23.59 19.10
C THR A 441 -28.44 22.51 20.16
N VAL A 442 -29.59 21.82 20.17
CA VAL A 442 -29.82 20.68 21.07
C VAL A 442 -28.81 19.56 20.80
N VAL A 443 -28.54 19.25 19.54
CA VAL A 443 -27.55 18.23 19.15
C VAL A 443 -26.13 18.63 19.55
N GLU A 444 -25.75 19.89 19.38
CA GLU A 444 -24.44 20.40 19.82
C GLU A 444 -24.26 20.33 21.35
N ASP A 445 -25.29 20.70 22.11
CA ASP A 445 -25.28 20.63 23.57
C ASP A 445 -25.20 19.17 24.06
N LEU A 446 -26.01 18.27 23.48
CA LEU A 446 -25.96 16.85 23.78
C LEU A 446 -24.59 16.25 23.47
N ASN A 447 -24.01 16.54 22.31
CA ASN A 447 -22.67 16.05 21.96
C ASN A 447 -21.62 16.56 22.94
N THR A 448 -21.70 17.82 23.38
CA THR A 448 -20.78 18.40 24.37
C THR A 448 -20.90 17.72 25.73
N TYR A 449 -22.14 17.52 26.20
CA TYR A 449 -22.43 16.82 27.44
C TYR A 449 -21.99 15.34 27.41
N PHE A 450 -22.40 14.60 26.37
CA PHE A 450 -22.05 13.19 26.21
C PHE A 450 -20.55 12.98 26.08
N THR A 451 -19.84 13.83 25.34
CA THR A 451 -18.36 13.74 25.23
C THR A 451 -17.71 13.80 26.61
N ALA A 452 -18.07 14.78 27.44
CA ALA A 452 -17.49 14.93 28.78
C ALA A 452 -17.85 13.75 29.70
N CYS A 453 -19.08 13.24 29.64
CA CYS A 453 -19.48 12.10 30.46
C CYS A 453 -18.80 10.80 30.03
N VAL A 454 -18.73 10.54 28.72
CA VAL A 454 -18.03 9.37 28.17
C VAL A 454 -16.56 9.39 28.59
N GLU A 455 -15.88 10.53 28.47
CA GLU A 455 -14.48 10.69 28.93
C GLU A 455 -14.30 10.30 30.40
N ILE A 456 -15.18 10.77 31.29
CA ILE A 456 -15.12 10.47 32.73
C ILE A 456 -15.42 8.99 32.99
N ILE A 457 -16.50 8.44 32.40
CA ILE A 457 -16.90 7.05 32.58
C ILE A 457 -15.77 6.10 32.12
N THR A 458 -15.20 6.35 30.95
CA THR A 458 -14.11 5.54 30.40
C THR A 458 -12.84 5.68 31.25
N ALA A 459 -12.51 6.87 31.76
CA ALA A 459 -11.37 7.08 32.65
C ALA A 459 -11.47 6.30 33.98
N HIS A 460 -12.70 5.99 34.42
CA HIS A 460 -12.97 5.13 35.58
C HIS A 460 -13.26 3.66 35.21
N GLY A 461 -12.91 3.22 33.99
CA GLY A 461 -13.05 1.82 33.56
C GLY A 461 -14.47 1.40 33.17
N GLY A 462 -15.41 2.34 33.11
CA GLY A 462 -16.77 2.09 32.63
C GLY A 462 -16.87 1.97 31.11
N MET A 463 -17.99 1.44 30.64
CA MET A 463 -18.36 1.34 29.23
C MET A 463 -19.73 1.98 29.03
N VAL A 464 -19.83 2.94 28.13
CA VAL A 464 -21.15 3.46 27.72
C VAL A 464 -21.75 2.45 26.74
N ASP A 465 -22.91 1.88 27.11
CA ASP A 465 -23.64 0.93 26.29
C ASP A 465 -24.37 1.66 25.17
N LYS A 466 -25.20 2.65 25.53
CA LYS A 466 -25.98 3.47 24.61
C LYS A 466 -26.46 4.77 25.23
N PHE A 467 -26.79 5.72 24.36
CA PHE A 467 -27.56 6.91 24.71
C PHE A 467 -29.05 6.61 24.60
N ILE A 468 -29.85 7.12 25.54
CA ILE A 468 -31.30 6.91 25.61
C ILE A 468 -31.96 8.29 25.70
N GLY A 469 -32.26 8.88 24.55
CA GLY A 469 -32.70 10.29 24.51
C GLY A 469 -31.57 11.22 24.98
N ASP A 470 -31.81 11.94 26.06
CA ASP A 470 -30.87 12.81 26.77
C ASP A 470 -30.10 12.11 27.90
N GLY A 471 -30.47 10.87 28.20
CA GLY A 471 -29.79 10.02 29.16
C GLY A 471 -28.73 9.10 28.55
N MET A 472 -28.00 8.41 29.41
CA MET A 472 -27.05 7.38 29.00
C MET A 472 -27.06 6.18 29.93
N LEU A 473 -26.87 5.00 29.34
CA LEU A 473 -26.63 3.75 30.06
C LEU A 473 -25.14 3.45 29.97
N ALA A 474 -24.50 3.25 31.12
CA ALA A 474 -23.14 2.76 31.22
C ALA A 474 -23.04 1.57 32.17
N VAL A 475 -21.98 0.79 32.01
CA VAL A 475 -21.76 -0.46 32.75
C VAL A 475 -20.31 -0.54 33.20
N PHE A 476 -20.10 -0.95 34.44
CA PHE A 476 -18.79 -1.24 35.02
C PHE A 476 -18.72 -2.73 35.38
N GLY A 477 -17.53 -3.33 35.25
CA GLY A 477 -17.32 -4.76 35.51
C GLY A 477 -17.55 -5.68 34.31
N LEU A 478 -17.55 -5.15 33.08
CA LEU A 478 -17.62 -5.96 31.85
C LEU A 478 -16.26 -6.47 31.33
N ALA A 479 -15.15 -5.91 31.81
CA ALA A 479 -13.83 -6.43 31.44
C ALA A 479 -13.51 -7.73 32.21
N GLU A 480 -12.83 -8.66 31.55
CA GLU A 480 -12.22 -9.80 32.25
C GLU A 480 -11.18 -9.25 33.23
N HIS A 481 -11.31 -9.61 34.51
CA HIS A 481 -10.32 -9.26 35.52
C HIS A 481 -9.30 -10.40 35.59
N GLU A 482 -8.02 -10.08 35.75
CA GLU A 482 -7.00 -11.09 36.00
C GLU A 482 -7.23 -11.74 37.38
N GLU A 483 -6.94 -13.03 37.51
CA GLU A 483 -7.09 -13.74 38.79
C GLU A 483 -6.25 -13.07 39.88
N GLY A 484 -6.91 -12.53 40.90
CA GLY A 484 -6.26 -11.86 42.04
C GLY A 484 -6.41 -10.33 42.06
N GLU A 485 -6.96 -9.71 41.01
CA GLU A 485 -7.24 -8.27 41.03
C GLU A 485 -8.45 -7.96 41.92
N GLU A 486 -8.28 -7.05 42.87
CA GLU A 486 -9.39 -6.59 43.70
C GLU A 486 -10.43 -5.85 42.84
N CYS A 487 -11.62 -6.43 42.67
CA CYS A 487 -12.72 -5.75 42.00
C CYS A 487 -13.10 -4.47 42.77
N THR A 488 -12.78 -3.31 42.19
CA THR A 488 -13.09 -1.94 42.67
C THR A 488 -14.17 -1.28 41.82
N CYS A 489 -14.86 -2.05 40.98
CA CYS A 489 -15.83 -1.53 40.01
C CYS A 489 -16.95 -0.69 40.65
N ALA A 490 -17.39 -1.04 41.87
CA ALA A 490 -18.40 -0.26 42.60
C ALA A 490 -17.88 1.12 43.04
N ASP A 491 -16.64 1.18 43.54
CA ASP A 491 -15.98 2.42 43.93
C ASP A 491 -15.75 3.31 42.69
N ASN A 492 -15.24 2.72 41.60
CA ASN A 492 -15.01 3.42 40.34
C ASN A 492 -16.30 3.99 39.74
N ALA A 493 -17.40 3.23 39.78
CA ALA A 493 -18.69 3.69 39.27
C ALA A 493 -19.23 4.88 40.08
N LEU A 494 -19.13 4.83 41.41
CA LEU A 494 -19.55 5.94 42.26
C LEU A 494 -18.62 7.16 42.10
N GLN A 495 -17.31 6.96 41.97
CA GLN A 495 -16.36 8.03 41.68
C GLN A 495 -16.66 8.71 40.33
N ALA A 496 -16.97 7.94 39.29
CA ALA A 496 -17.37 8.48 38.00
C ALA A 496 -18.64 9.33 38.12
N ALA A 497 -19.64 8.86 38.86
CA ALA A 497 -20.88 9.62 39.10
C ALA A 497 -20.61 10.96 39.82
N ILE A 498 -19.77 10.92 40.85
CA ILE A 498 -19.34 12.11 41.59
C ILE A 498 -18.54 13.07 40.68
N ALA A 499 -17.62 12.54 39.88
CA ALA A 499 -16.80 13.32 38.97
C ALA A 499 -17.65 14.00 37.89
N ILE A 500 -18.67 13.32 37.34
CA ILE A 500 -19.64 13.94 36.42
C ILE A 500 -20.39 15.07 37.11
N ARG A 501 -20.93 14.84 38.32
CA ARG A 501 -21.60 15.89 39.12
C ARG A 501 -20.69 17.10 39.34
N ASP A 502 -19.43 16.86 39.71
CA ASP A 502 -18.45 17.91 40.03
C ASP A 502 -17.99 18.67 38.79
N ARG A 503 -17.96 17.99 37.63
CA ARG A 503 -17.61 18.60 36.35
C ARG A 503 -18.77 19.34 35.70
N LEU A 504 -20.01 19.06 36.09
CA LEU A 504 -21.22 19.62 35.49
C LEU A 504 -21.22 21.14 35.38
N PRO A 505 -20.77 21.95 36.36
CA PRO A 505 -20.71 23.41 36.21
C PRO A 505 -19.82 23.86 35.04
N LEU A 506 -18.72 23.15 34.79
CA LEU A 506 -17.81 23.44 33.68
C LEU A 506 -18.36 22.96 32.34
N ILE A 507 -19.14 21.88 32.35
CA ILE A 507 -19.88 21.43 31.16
C ILE A 507 -20.95 22.47 30.83
N ASN A 508 -21.76 22.89 31.81
CA ASN A 508 -22.81 23.90 31.66
C ASN A 508 -22.30 25.24 31.13
N ALA A 509 -21.07 25.64 31.48
CA ALA A 509 -20.46 26.85 30.93
C ALA A 509 -20.22 26.80 29.41
N ARG A 510 -20.28 25.61 28.80
CA ARG A 510 -20.11 25.37 27.36
C ARG A 510 -21.43 25.06 26.65
N LEU A 511 -22.52 24.87 27.39
CA LEU A 511 -23.84 24.60 26.82
C LEU A 511 -24.59 25.91 26.56
N SER A 512 -25.53 25.87 25.63
CA SER A 512 -26.41 27.02 25.38
C SER A 512 -27.32 27.35 26.58
N SER A 513 -27.70 26.34 27.35
CA SER A 513 -28.47 26.45 28.58
C SER A 513 -27.95 25.48 29.64
N PRO A 514 -27.86 25.91 30.92
CA PRO A 514 -27.38 25.04 31.99
C PRO A 514 -28.36 23.90 32.24
N VAL A 515 -27.83 22.69 32.42
CA VAL A 515 -28.61 21.49 32.71
C VAL A 515 -28.35 20.98 34.13
N ALA A 516 -29.33 20.27 34.68
CA ALA A 516 -29.19 19.47 35.89
C ALA A 516 -29.34 18.00 35.54
N ILE A 517 -28.72 17.11 36.30
CA ILE A 517 -28.70 15.67 36.00
C ILE A 517 -29.20 14.84 37.19
N GLY A 518 -29.80 13.70 36.88
CA GLY A 518 -30.04 12.61 37.81
C GLY A 518 -29.14 11.43 37.46
N ILE A 519 -28.55 10.76 38.45
CA ILE A 519 -27.76 9.55 38.26
C ILE A 519 -28.26 8.45 39.20
N GLY A 520 -28.61 7.30 38.64
CA GLY A 520 -28.92 6.08 39.36
C GLY A 520 -27.82 5.03 39.17
N LEU A 521 -27.41 4.37 40.25
CA LEU A 521 -26.48 3.24 40.20
C LEU A 521 -27.02 2.01 40.92
N HIS A 522 -26.79 0.84 40.34
CA HIS A 522 -27.22 -0.43 40.90
C HIS A 522 -26.24 -1.55 40.57
N THR A 523 -25.90 -2.36 41.58
CA THR A 523 -25.22 -3.64 41.37
C THR A 523 -26.24 -4.75 41.17
N GLY A 524 -26.11 -5.50 40.07
CA GLY A 524 -26.94 -6.67 39.81
C GLY A 524 -26.47 -7.50 38.63
N GLN A 525 -27.07 -8.67 38.49
CA GLN A 525 -26.75 -9.62 37.43
C GLN A 525 -27.47 -9.25 36.12
N VAL A 526 -26.73 -9.29 35.02
CA VAL A 526 -27.25 -9.06 33.66
C VAL A 526 -26.74 -10.12 32.69
N ILE A 527 -27.38 -10.20 31.53
CA ILE A 527 -26.84 -10.84 30.34
C ILE A 527 -26.20 -9.75 29.48
N SER A 528 -24.92 -9.90 29.15
CA SER A 528 -24.17 -8.98 28.28
C SER A 528 -23.75 -9.69 27.00
N GLY A 529 -24.08 -9.12 25.83
CA GLY A 529 -23.65 -9.68 24.55
C GLY A 529 -24.38 -9.07 23.36
N LEU A 530 -24.18 -9.68 22.17
CA LEU A 530 -24.89 -9.29 20.96
C LEU A 530 -26.32 -9.81 20.97
N VAL A 531 -27.27 -8.91 20.76
CA VAL A 531 -28.71 -9.20 20.69
C VAL A 531 -29.26 -8.57 19.41
N GLY A 532 -30.11 -9.30 18.70
CA GLY A 532 -30.74 -8.81 17.47
C GLY A 532 -31.00 -9.90 16.44
N SER A 533 -31.06 -9.50 15.17
CA SER A 533 -31.21 -10.38 14.01
C SER A 533 -29.87 -10.57 13.29
N PRO A 534 -29.74 -11.54 12.37
CA PRO A 534 -28.51 -11.73 11.59
C PRO A 534 -28.01 -10.46 10.90
N ASP A 535 -28.94 -9.63 10.42
CA ASP A 535 -28.62 -8.39 9.70
C ASP A 535 -28.49 -7.15 10.61
N ARG A 536 -28.81 -7.28 11.91
CA ARG A 536 -28.80 -6.16 12.86
C ARG A 536 -28.54 -6.65 14.27
N LEU A 537 -27.28 -6.59 14.68
CA LEU A 537 -26.83 -6.93 16.03
C LEU A 537 -26.43 -5.67 16.80
N GLU A 538 -26.83 -5.61 18.06
CA GLU A 538 -26.43 -4.58 18.99
C GLU A 538 -25.81 -5.24 20.21
N PHE A 539 -24.60 -4.81 20.60
CA PHE A 539 -24.09 -5.19 21.92
C PHE A 539 -24.92 -4.46 22.96
N THR A 540 -25.44 -5.20 23.94
CA THR A 540 -26.18 -4.57 25.03
C THR A 540 -26.19 -5.42 26.28
N VAL A 541 -26.59 -4.80 27.40
CA VAL A 541 -26.89 -5.48 28.67
C VAL A 541 -28.40 -5.58 28.89
N ILE A 542 -28.87 -6.78 29.21
CA ILE A 542 -30.29 -7.06 29.47
C ILE A 542 -30.43 -7.72 30.83
N GLY A 543 -31.34 -7.19 31.64
CA GLY A 543 -31.68 -7.79 32.93
C GLY A 543 -32.57 -6.90 33.77
N ASP A 544 -33.14 -7.49 34.83
CA ASP A 544 -33.92 -6.75 35.82
C ASP A 544 -33.08 -5.68 36.54
N ALA A 545 -31.76 -5.88 36.64
CA ALA A 545 -30.84 -4.88 37.17
C ALA A 545 -30.90 -3.55 36.37
N VAL A 546 -30.95 -3.61 35.04
CA VAL A 546 -31.06 -2.43 34.16
C VAL A 546 -32.35 -1.64 34.43
N ASN A 547 -33.48 -2.36 34.52
CA ASN A 547 -34.77 -1.76 34.83
C ASN A 547 -34.81 -1.17 36.24
N THR A 548 -34.07 -1.76 37.18
CA THR A 548 -33.94 -1.25 38.55
C THR A 548 -33.19 0.07 38.55
N THR A 549 -32.07 0.15 37.84
CA THR A 549 -31.28 1.38 37.73
C THR A 549 -32.05 2.51 37.09
N ALA A 550 -32.79 2.26 36.01
CA ALA A 550 -33.65 3.27 35.40
C ALA A 550 -34.66 3.86 36.41
N ARG A 551 -35.22 3.02 37.29
CA ARG A 551 -36.14 3.49 38.34
C ARG A 551 -35.43 4.25 39.46
N LEU A 552 -34.20 3.88 39.79
CA LEU A 552 -33.38 4.60 40.77
C LEU A 552 -32.95 5.98 40.25
N GLU A 553 -32.59 6.06 38.98
CA GLU A 553 -32.36 7.33 38.28
C GLU A 553 -33.62 8.20 38.40
N SER A 554 -34.80 7.68 38.02
CA SER A 554 -36.01 8.50 38.06
C SER A 554 -36.42 8.90 39.49
N LEU A 555 -36.08 8.08 40.50
CA LEU A 555 -36.26 8.42 41.92
C LEU A 555 -35.41 9.62 42.34
N SER A 556 -34.29 9.89 41.66
CA SER A 556 -33.41 11.03 41.93
C SER A 556 -34.15 12.37 41.79
N LYS A 557 -35.10 12.44 40.84
CA LYS A 557 -35.98 13.59 40.63
C LYS A 557 -36.94 13.79 41.81
N LEU A 558 -37.54 12.70 42.30
CA LEU A 558 -38.49 12.74 43.42
C LEU A 558 -37.82 13.13 44.75
N LEU A 559 -36.59 12.67 44.97
CA LEU A 559 -35.82 12.97 46.18
C LEU A 559 -35.00 14.26 46.09
N GLY A 560 -34.96 14.90 44.90
CA GLY A 560 -34.21 16.14 44.69
C GLY A 560 -32.69 15.99 44.74
N THR A 561 -32.15 14.77 44.67
CA THR A 561 -30.71 14.48 44.79
C THR A 561 -30.08 14.14 43.43
N SER A 562 -28.82 14.49 43.21
CA SER A 562 -28.14 14.24 41.93
C SER A 562 -27.71 12.78 41.74
N ILE A 563 -27.47 12.03 42.83
CA ILE A 563 -26.97 10.65 42.77
C ILE A 563 -27.73 9.78 43.77
N ILE A 564 -28.31 8.69 43.27
CA ILE A 564 -28.93 7.62 44.04
C ILE A 564 -28.22 6.30 43.74
N ILE A 565 -27.96 5.52 44.78
CA ILE A 565 -27.44 4.16 44.66
C ILE A 565 -28.32 3.17 45.39
N SER A 566 -28.40 1.94 44.89
CA SER A 566 -29.04 0.84 45.63
C SER A 566 -28.22 0.43 46.85
N ASP A 567 -28.90 -0.16 47.83
CA ASP A 567 -28.25 -0.80 48.98
C ASP A 567 -27.23 -1.89 48.56
N THR A 568 -27.50 -2.61 47.46
CA THR A 568 -26.55 -3.58 46.90
C THR A 568 -25.25 -2.93 46.44
N LEU A 569 -25.29 -1.74 45.85
CA LEU A 569 -24.08 -1.00 45.48
C LEU A 569 -23.38 -0.47 46.74
N TYR A 570 -24.12 0.13 47.68
CA TYR A 570 -23.57 0.67 48.91
C TYR A 570 -22.76 -0.39 49.69
N LYS A 571 -23.28 -1.62 49.78
CA LYS A 571 -22.60 -2.76 50.39
C LYS A 571 -21.36 -3.22 49.60
N ALA A 572 -21.35 -3.02 48.29
CA ALA A 572 -20.25 -3.39 47.41
C ALA A 572 -19.10 -2.36 47.38
N LEU A 573 -19.33 -1.12 47.82
CA LEU A 573 -18.27 -0.11 47.97
C LEU A 573 -17.21 -0.63 48.94
N LYS A 574 -15.92 -0.53 48.63
CA LYS A 574 -14.85 -0.88 49.57
C LYS A 574 -14.24 0.35 50.22
N ASP A 575 -14.24 1.47 49.51
CA ASP A 575 -13.71 2.74 50.00
C ASP A 575 -14.62 3.34 51.09
N SER A 576 -14.11 3.38 52.32
CA SER A 576 -14.80 3.97 53.47
C SER A 576 -15.11 5.46 53.30
N SER A 577 -14.30 6.20 52.53
CA SER A 577 -14.50 7.62 52.24
C SER A 577 -15.66 7.85 51.27
N LEU A 578 -15.92 6.93 50.35
CA LEU A 578 -17.09 6.97 49.49
C LEU A 578 -18.35 6.60 50.27
N ARG A 579 -18.29 5.58 51.12
CA ARG A 579 -19.42 5.18 51.97
C ARG A 579 -19.87 6.32 52.90
N SER A 580 -18.94 7.05 53.52
CA SER A 580 -19.27 8.14 54.45
C SER A 580 -19.96 9.33 53.77
N ARG A 581 -19.83 9.46 52.45
CA ARG A 581 -20.53 10.47 51.64
C ARG A 581 -21.97 10.08 51.29
N MET A 582 -22.40 8.87 51.63
CA MET A 582 -23.75 8.39 51.32
C MET A 582 -24.64 8.42 52.57
N THR A 583 -25.87 8.89 52.40
CA THR A 583 -26.89 8.95 53.45
C THR A 583 -28.07 8.05 53.10
N TYR A 584 -28.56 7.32 54.09
CA TYR A 584 -29.69 6.42 53.89
C TYR A 584 -30.96 7.23 53.58
N ALA A 585 -31.56 7.00 52.41
CA ALA A 585 -32.71 7.76 51.92
C ALA A 585 -34.02 6.95 51.99
N GLY A 586 -34.04 5.88 52.78
CA GLY A 586 -35.21 5.06 53.03
C GLY A 586 -35.40 3.91 52.02
N SER A 587 -36.54 3.23 52.16
CA SER A 587 -36.93 2.12 51.30
C SER A 587 -38.12 2.52 50.43
N HIS A 588 -37.99 2.34 49.12
CA HIS A 588 -38.94 2.84 48.14
C HIS A 588 -39.54 1.71 47.31
N ALA A 589 -40.85 1.75 47.12
CA ALA A 589 -41.54 0.81 46.25
C ALA A 589 -41.27 1.18 44.78
N LEU A 590 -40.40 0.41 44.12
CA LEU A 590 -40.14 0.58 42.69
C LEU A 590 -41.16 -0.25 41.89
N LYS A 591 -41.86 0.37 40.93
CA LYS A 591 -42.85 -0.29 40.07
C LYS A 591 -42.28 -1.60 39.51
N GLY A 592 -42.93 -2.74 39.69
CA GLY A 592 -42.44 -4.02 39.16
C GLY A 592 -41.39 -4.73 40.02
N LYS A 593 -41.05 -4.20 41.20
CA LYS A 593 -40.37 -4.94 42.27
C LYS A 593 -41.40 -5.43 43.28
N ARG A 594 -41.20 -6.66 43.76
CA ARG A 594 -42.05 -7.26 44.81
C ARG A 594 -41.74 -6.68 46.20
N GLU A 595 -40.47 -6.42 46.44
CA GLU A 595 -39.97 -5.87 47.71
C GLU A 595 -39.50 -4.42 47.50
N PRO A 596 -39.73 -3.53 48.48
CA PRO A 596 -39.15 -2.19 48.49
C PRO A 596 -37.63 -2.24 48.39
N VAL A 597 -37.04 -1.35 47.60
CA VAL A 597 -35.59 -1.24 47.44
C VAL A 597 -35.07 -0.16 48.36
N SER A 598 -34.15 -0.52 49.24
CA SER A 598 -33.40 0.42 50.06
C SER A 598 -32.41 1.21 49.22
N VAL A 599 -32.40 2.53 49.39
CA VAL A 599 -31.57 3.43 48.57
C VAL A 599 -30.76 4.38 49.44
N TRP A 600 -29.62 4.79 48.91
CA TRP A 600 -28.71 5.73 49.51
C TRP A 600 -28.50 6.90 48.55
N GLN A 601 -28.42 8.11 49.09
CA GLN A 601 -28.20 9.33 48.30
C GLN A 601 -26.88 10.00 48.69
N LEU A 602 -26.28 10.71 47.76
CA LEU A 602 -25.09 11.50 48.05
C LEU A 602 -25.45 12.63 49.04
N ALA A 603 -24.66 12.76 50.10
CA ALA A 603 -24.77 13.85 51.06
C ALA A 603 -24.51 15.20 50.37
N HIS A 604 -25.25 16.23 50.81
CA HIS A 604 -25.17 17.59 50.27
C HIS A 604 -23.79 18.22 50.42
#